data_AF-A0A0Q9I819-F1
#
_entry.id   AF-A0A0Q9I819-F1
#
_cell.length_a   1.000
_cell.length_b   1.000
_cell.length_c   1.000
_cell.angle_alpha   90.00
_cell.angle_beta   90.00
_cell.angle_gamma   90.00
#
_symmetry.space_group_name_H-M   'P 1'
#
loop_
_entity.id
_entity.type
_entity.pdbx_description
1 polymer ?
#
loop_
_entity_poly.entity_id
_entity_poly.type
_entity_poly.pdbx_seq_one_letter_code
_entity_poly.pdbx_strand_id
1 'polypeptide(L)'
;MTDMPAEQERERRLDRIRRLSRSMATGCLVTSGLLVAAMLSYWVMTPTRALFVQAGIMHGPAAEIGLAIRALAFGISMVPLGALIYGLLSARRCFDAFAAGRIFASEPIGRLKAFSIAVAASALLKPLAGAALSVLLSFSNPAGAKTLSLHVGSDMLIALIFAGTVAVIAWVMAEASDIADENQQFV
;
A
#
# COMPACT_ATOMS: atom_id res chain seq x y z
N MET A 1 -29.96 18.49 36.13
CA MET A 1 -29.06 17.48 36.74
C MET A 1 -29.00 16.17 35.94
N THR A 2 -29.59 16.08 34.74
CA THR A 2 -29.82 14.80 34.01
C THR A 2 -28.99 14.62 32.72
N ASP A 3 -28.18 15.60 32.29
CA ASP A 3 -27.36 15.53 31.06
C ASP A 3 -25.94 14.95 31.26
N MET A 4 -25.45 14.88 32.50
CA MET A 4 -24.12 14.37 32.85
C MET A 4 -23.76 12.98 32.26
N PRO A 5 -24.66 11.97 32.19
CA PRO A 5 -24.30 10.68 31.61
C PRO A 5 -24.19 10.69 30.07
N ALA A 6 -24.93 11.56 29.38
CA ALA A 6 -24.91 11.65 27.92
C ALA A 6 -23.63 12.34 27.41
N GLU A 7 -23.18 13.38 28.11
CA GLU A 7 -21.91 14.06 27.80
C GLU A 7 -20.71 13.15 28.04
N GLN A 8 -20.67 12.43 29.17
CA GLN A 8 -19.60 11.48 29.47
C GLN A 8 -19.48 10.34 28.45
N GLU A 9 -20.61 9.82 27.96
CA GLU A 9 -20.62 8.78 26.93
C GLU A 9 -20.12 9.32 25.58
N ARG A 10 -20.48 10.57 25.22
CA ARG A 10 -20.00 11.24 24.01
C ARG A 10 -18.48 11.47 24.06
N GLU A 11 -17.95 11.95 25.18
CA GLU A 11 -16.52 12.14 25.39
C GLU A 11 -15.75 10.82 25.27
N ARG A 12 -16.24 9.74 25.91
CA ARG A 12 -15.64 8.40 25.81
C ARG A 12 -15.60 7.87 24.38
N ARG A 13 -16.66 8.12 23.59
CA ARG A 13 -16.72 7.74 22.17
C ARG A 13 -15.70 8.51 21.35
N LEU A 14 -15.61 9.82 21.52
CA LEU A 14 -14.65 10.68 20.81
C LEU A 14 -13.20 10.29 21.13
N ASP A 15 -12.91 10.02 22.41
CA ASP A 15 -11.60 9.55 22.85
C ASP A 15 -11.24 8.18 22.25
N ARG A 16 -12.21 7.26 22.16
CA ARG A 16 -12.00 5.96 21.55
C ARG A 16 -11.68 6.09 20.06
N ILE A 17 -12.42 6.93 19.33
CA ILE A 17 -12.16 7.24 17.92
C ILE A 17 -10.75 7.81 17.76
N ARG A 18 -10.40 8.81 18.57
CA ARG A 18 -9.07 9.45 18.53
C ARG A 18 -7.94 8.47 18.79
N ARG A 19 -8.07 7.59 19.79
CA ARG A 19 -7.09 6.54 20.10
C ARG A 19 -6.96 5.54 18.97
N LEU A 20 -8.09 5.07 18.41
CA LEU A 20 -8.10 4.12 17.31
C LEU A 20 -7.48 4.72 16.04
N SER A 21 -7.82 5.96 15.68
CA SER A 21 -7.24 6.62 14.52
C SER A 21 -5.73 6.82 14.68
N ARG A 22 -5.25 7.21 15.87
CA ARG A 22 -3.80 7.31 16.13
C ARG A 22 -3.08 5.98 16.08
N SER A 23 -3.69 4.90 16.58
CA SER A 23 -3.09 3.57 16.51
C SER A 23 -3.00 3.08 15.06
N MET A 24 -4.04 3.32 14.25
CA MET A 24 -4.02 3.03 12.82
C MET A 24 -2.97 3.86 12.07
N ALA A 25 -2.85 5.16 12.37
CA ALA A 25 -1.83 6.03 11.78
C ALA A 25 -0.40 5.54 12.10
N THR A 26 -0.16 5.15 13.36
CA THR A 26 1.12 4.56 13.79
C THR A 26 1.35 3.22 13.12
N GLY A 27 0.31 2.38 13.01
CA GLY A 27 0.33 1.12 12.29
C GLY A 27 0.79 1.30 10.84
N CYS A 28 0.19 2.22 10.09
CA CYS A 28 0.59 2.52 8.72
C CYS A 28 2.07 2.92 8.61
N LEU A 29 2.58 3.74 9.54
CA LEU A 29 3.98 4.15 9.57
C LEU A 29 4.92 2.97 9.86
N VAL A 30 4.62 2.18 10.89
CA VAL A 30 5.39 1.01 11.29
C VAL A 30 5.40 -0.03 10.17
N THR A 31 4.24 -0.33 9.59
CA THR A 31 4.13 -1.24 8.43
C THR A 31 4.96 -0.72 7.25
N SER A 32 4.95 0.58 6.97
CA SER A 32 5.75 1.15 5.89
C SER A 32 7.25 0.94 6.12
N GLY A 33 7.75 1.24 7.33
CA GLY A 33 9.15 1.01 7.69
C GLY A 33 9.53 -0.47 7.66
N LEU A 34 8.66 -1.33 8.19
CA LEU A 34 8.86 -2.78 8.20
C LEU A 34 8.94 -3.35 6.78
N LEU A 35 8.09 -2.87 5.86
CA LEU A 35 8.10 -3.28 4.46
C LEU A 35 9.42 -2.91 3.76
N VAL A 36 9.95 -1.71 3.99
CA VAL A 36 11.26 -1.31 3.43
C VAL A 36 12.38 -2.17 4.01
N ALA A 37 12.39 -2.36 5.33
CA ALA A 37 13.38 -3.20 6.00
C ALA A 37 13.33 -4.65 5.50
N ALA A 38 12.12 -5.21 5.36
CA ALA A 38 11.91 -6.56 4.84
C ALA A 38 12.39 -6.71 3.38
N MET A 39 12.14 -5.71 2.53
CA MET A 39 12.62 -5.75 1.14
C MET A 39 14.15 -5.64 1.08
N LEU A 40 14.75 -4.77 1.90
CA LEU A 40 16.21 -4.65 1.97
C LEU A 40 16.84 -5.94 2.47
N SER A 41 16.31 -6.52 3.56
CA SER A 41 16.79 -7.80 4.09
C SER A 41 16.61 -8.93 3.08
N TYR A 42 15.49 -8.94 2.34
CA TYR A 42 15.25 -9.92 1.29
C TYR A 42 16.36 -9.87 0.23
N TRP A 43 16.71 -8.70 -0.30
CA TRP A 43 17.74 -8.59 -1.34
C TRP A 43 19.17 -8.81 -0.84
N VAL A 44 19.44 -8.55 0.44
CA VAL A 44 20.76 -8.78 1.07
C VAL A 44 20.96 -10.25 1.45
N MET A 45 19.94 -10.90 2.01
CA MET A 45 20.07 -12.25 2.57
C MET A 45 19.72 -13.35 1.58
N THR A 46 18.92 -13.07 0.55
CA THR A 46 18.48 -14.10 -0.40
C THR A 46 19.62 -14.51 -1.33
N PRO A 47 20.02 -15.79 -1.31
CA PRO A 47 21.07 -16.28 -2.18
C PRO A 47 20.58 -16.32 -3.63
N THR A 48 21.50 -16.11 -4.57
CA THR A 48 21.27 -16.10 -6.02
C THR A 48 20.35 -17.24 -6.47
N ARG A 49 20.62 -18.48 -6.04
CA ARG A 49 19.80 -19.66 -6.36
C ARG A 49 18.30 -19.52 -6.04
N ALA A 50 17.95 -18.89 -4.93
CA ALA A 50 16.55 -18.74 -4.51
C ALA A 50 15.80 -17.72 -5.37
N LEU A 51 16.50 -16.68 -5.86
CA LEU A 51 15.95 -15.71 -6.81
C LEU A 51 15.61 -16.38 -8.16
N PHE A 52 16.47 -17.28 -8.64
CA PHE A 52 16.22 -18.02 -9.89
C PHE A 52 15.06 -19.01 -9.78
N VAL A 53 14.95 -19.74 -8.66
CA VAL A 53 13.81 -20.63 -8.40
C VAL A 53 12.49 -19.85 -8.37
N GLN A 54 12.46 -18.68 -7.70
CA GLN A 54 11.28 -17.82 -7.72
C GLN A 54 10.95 -17.26 -9.10
N ALA A 55 11.96 -17.00 -9.93
CA ALA A 55 11.78 -16.59 -11.32
C ALA A 55 11.33 -17.74 -12.25
N GLY A 56 11.14 -18.96 -11.73
CA GLY A 56 10.75 -20.14 -12.51
C GLY A 56 11.90 -20.80 -13.27
N ILE A 57 13.15 -20.42 -12.97
CA ILE A 57 14.35 -20.93 -13.63
C ILE A 57 14.92 -22.09 -12.80
N MET A 58 14.67 -23.32 -13.27
CA MET A 58 15.03 -24.56 -12.56
C MET A 58 16.55 -24.81 -12.50
N HIS A 59 17.33 -24.23 -13.41
CA HIS A 59 18.79 -24.34 -13.47
C HIS A 59 19.38 -22.99 -13.08
N GLY A 60 19.80 -22.85 -11.82
CA GLY A 60 20.46 -21.63 -11.33
C GLY A 60 21.79 -21.37 -12.06
N PRO A 61 22.24 -20.11 -12.13
CA PRO A 61 23.46 -19.76 -12.85
C PRO A 61 24.69 -20.42 -12.21
N ALA A 62 25.67 -20.77 -13.04
CA ALA A 62 26.96 -21.30 -12.58
C ALA A 62 27.80 -20.27 -11.80
N ALA A 63 27.41 -18.99 -11.83
CA ALA A 63 28.11 -17.88 -11.18
C ALA A 63 27.12 -16.98 -10.40
N GLU A 64 27.64 -16.29 -9.38
CA GLU A 64 26.87 -15.30 -8.64
C GLU A 64 26.42 -14.13 -9.52
N ILE A 65 25.19 -13.64 -9.30
CA ILE A 65 24.72 -12.42 -9.95
C ILE A 65 25.56 -11.24 -9.45
N GLY A 66 26.12 -10.48 -10.38
CA GLY A 66 26.85 -9.25 -10.10
C GLY A 66 26.02 -8.20 -9.36
N LEU A 67 26.68 -7.38 -8.54
CA LEU A 67 26.03 -6.36 -7.70
C LEU A 67 25.09 -5.43 -8.49
N ALA A 68 25.46 -5.09 -9.73
CA ALA A 68 24.66 -4.22 -10.60
C ALA A 68 23.28 -4.80 -10.92
N ILE A 69 23.19 -6.11 -11.22
CA ILE A 69 21.92 -6.77 -11.53
C ILE A 69 21.07 -6.90 -10.27
N ARG A 70 21.68 -7.18 -9.10
CA ARG A 70 20.99 -7.14 -7.80
C ARG A 70 20.41 -5.76 -7.50
N ALA A 71 21.17 -4.69 -7.76
CA ALA A 71 20.69 -3.32 -7.57
C ALA A 71 19.54 -2.95 -8.52
N LEU A 72 19.61 -3.38 -9.79
CA LEU A 72 18.53 -3.20 -10.76
C LEU A 72 17.27 -3.97 -10.35
N ALA A 73 17.44 -5.22 -9.91
CA ALA A 73 16.33 -6.05 -9.48
C ALA A 73 15.66 -5.51 -8.21
N PHE A 74 16.45 -5.02 -7.25
CA PHE A 74 15.95 -4.25 -6.11
C PHE A 74 15.15 -3.03 -6.55
N GLY A 75 15.66 -2.26 -7.53
CA GLY A 75 14.97 -1.09 -8.09
C GLY A 75 13.61 -1.46 -8.70
N ILE A 76 13.54 -2.56 -9.46
CA ILE A 76 12.28 -3.05 -10.04
C ILE A 76 11.28 -3.46 -8.94
N SER A 77 11.74 -4.17 -7.90
CA SER A 77 10.88 -4.55 -6.76
C SER A 77 10.42 -3.36 -5.93
N MET A 78 11.18 -2.27 -5.90
CA MET A 78 10.83 -1.04 -5.19
C MET A 78 9.65 -0.30 -5.83
N VAL A 79 9.42 -0.42 -7.14
CA VAL A 79 8.35 0.30 -7.84
C VAL A 79 6.95 -0.02 -7.28
N PRO A 80 6.47 -1.28 -7.25
CA PRO A 80 5.16 -1.60 -6.66
C PRO A 80 5.14 -1.35 -5.15
N LEU A 81 6.27 -1.50 -4.46
CA LEU A 81 6.34 -1.28 -3.01
C LEU A 81 6.26 0.21 -2.65
N GLY A 82 6.88 1.08 -3.43
CA GLY A 82 6.83 2.53 -3.29
C GLY A 82 5.40 3.05 -3.45
N ALA A 83 4.65 2.52 -4.42
CA ALA A 83 3.23 2.81 -4.57
C ALA A 83 2.46 2.41 -3.29
N LEU A 84 2.68 1.21 -2.75
CA LEU A 84 2.02 0.77 -1.52
C LEU A 84 2.39 1.65 -0.31
N ILE A 85 3.67 2.00 -0.15
CA ILE A 85 4.14 2.88 0.94
C ILE A 85 3.50 4.26 0.82
N TYR A 86 3.45 4.84 -0.39
CA TYR A 86 2.74 6.09 -0.63
C TYR A 86 1.25 5.99 -0.23
N GLY A 87 0.62 4.85 -0.52
CA GLY A 87 -0.72 4.54 -0.05
C GLY A 87 -0.82 4.55 1.47
N LEU A 88 0.03 3.79 2.18
CA LEU A 88 0.04 3.74 3.64
C LEU A 88 0.29 5.11 4.28
N LEU A 89 1.17 5.93 3.72
CA LEU A 89 1.40 7.29 4.19
C LEU A 89 0.20 8.21 3.92
N SER A 90 -0.55 7.99 2.83
CA SER A 90 -1.81 8.69 2.58
C SER A 90 -2.88 8.28 3.59
N ALA A 91 -3.05 6.97 3.84
CA ALA A 91 -3.93 6.45 4.88
C ALA A 91 -3.57 6.99 6.27
N ARG A 92 -2.28 7.05 6.61
CA ARG A 92 -1.79 7.65 7.85
C ARG A 92 -2.31 9.08 8.01
N ARG A 93 -2.14 9.92 7.00
CA ARG A 93 -2.59 11.33 7.04
C ARG A 93 -4.11 11.44 7.15
N CYS A 94 -4.85 10.51 6.54
CA CYS A 94 -6.30 10.40 6.72
C CYS A 94 -6.67 10.10 8.19
N PHE A 95 -6.03 9.08 8.79
CA PHE A 95 -6.26 8.75 10.20
C PHE A 95 -5.81 9.85 11.17
N ASP A 96 -4.71 10.56 10.88
CA ASP A 96 -4.28 11.70 11.68
C ASP A 96 -5.32 12.85 11.65
N ALA A 97 -5.97 13.07 10.50
CA ALA A 97 -7.07 14.04 10.39
C ALA A 97 -8.32 13.59 11.17
N PHE A 98 -8.67 12.30 11.12
CA PHE A 98 -9.76 11.74 11.93
C PHE A 98 -9.47 11.85 13.44
N ALA A 99 -8.24 11.60 13.87
CA ALA A 99 -7.81 11.80 15.26
C ALA A 99 -7.86 13.28 15.71
N ALA A 100 -7.83 14.21 14.76
CA ALA A 100 -7.98 15.64 15.00
C ALA A 100 -9.45 16.11 14.92
N GLY A 101 -10.41 15.21 14.72
CA GLY A 101 -11.84 15.53 14.60
C GLY A 101 -12.26 16.10 13.25
N ARG A 102 -11.36 16.15 12.27
CA ARG A 102 -11.64 16.70 10.92
C ARG A 102 -12.19 15.62 9.98
N ILE A 103 -13.32 15.01 10.33
CA ILE A 103 -13.83 13.83 9.61
C ILE A 103 -14.39 14.19 8.23
N PHE A 104 -15.10 15.33 8.13
CA PHE A 104 -15.72 15.83 6.90
C PHE A 104 -14.86 16.87 6.18
N ALA A 105 -13.56 16.96 6.49
CA ALA A 105 -12.70 17.85 5.72
C ALA A 105 -12.38 17.22 4.35
N SER A 106 -12.24 18.06 3.33
CA SER A 106 -11.82 17.63 1.99
C SER A 106 -10.44 16.93 1.98
N GLU A 107 -9.55 17.30 2.91
CA GLU A 107 -8.22 16.70 3.03
C GLU A 107 -8.25 15.17 3.27
N PRO A 108 -8.83 14.63 4.35
CA PRO A 108 -8.86 13.17 4.59
C PRO A 108 -9.58 12.38 3.49
N ILE A 109 -10.62 12.95 2.88
CA ILE A 109 -11.32 12.33 1.75
C ILE A 109 -10.36 12.19 0.56
N GLY A 110 -9.61 13.25 0.23
CA GLY A 110 -8.56 13.23 -0.78
C GLY A 110 -7.45 12.23 -0.46
N ARG A 111 -7.05 12.11 0.81
CA ARG A 111 -6.06 11.10 1.26
C ARG A 111 -6.56 9.67 1.14
N LEU A 112 -7.85 9.43 1.41
CA LEU A 112 -8.47 8.12 1.27
C LEU A 112 -8.52 7.69 -0.20
N LYS A 113 -8.84 8.63 -1.10
CA LYS A 113 -8.75 8.41 -2.56
C LYS A 113 -7.31 8.17 -3.03
N ALA A 114 -6.35 8.93 -2.52
CA ALA A 114 -4.94 8.71 -2.83
C ALA A 114 -4.47 7.31 -2.37
N PHE A 115 -4.92 6.86 -1.20
CA PHE A 115 -4.65 5.51 -0.69
C PHE A 115 -5.21 4.43 -1.63
N SER A 116 -6.48 4.52 -2.05
CA SER A 116 -7.07 3.52 -2.94
C SER A 116 -6.35 3.45 -4.30
N ILE A 117 -6.06 4.60 -4.91
CA ILE A 117 -5.32 4.65 -6.18
C ILE A 117 -3.93 4.02 -6.02
N ALA A 118 -3.25 4.29 -4.91
CA ALA A 118 -1.93 3.75 -4.63
C ALA A 118 -1.93 2.22 -4.44
N VAL A 119 -2.94 1.68 -3.76
CA VAL A 119 -3.13 0.23 -3.60
C VAL A 119 -3.41 -0.43 -4.94
N ALA A 120 -4.30 0.15 -5.76
CA ALA A 120 -4.58 -0.35 -7.10
C ALA A 120 -3.35 -0.31 -7.99
N ALA A 121 -2.61 0.80 -8.00
CA ALA A 121 -1.37 0.94 -8.74
C ALA A 121 -0.32 -0.10 -8.30
N SER A 122 -0.16 -0.32 -7.00
CA SER A 122 0.74 -1.36 -6.47
C SER A 122 0.32 -2.76 -6.96
N ALA A 123 -0.97 -3.09 -6.91
CA ALA A 123 -1.49 -4.37 -7.37
C ALA A 123 -1.24 -4.59 -8.87
N LEU A 124 -1.41 -3.57 -9.70
CA LEU A 124 -1.15 -3.62 -11.14
C LEU A 124 0.36 -3.67 -11.46
N LEU A 125 1.20 -2.97 -10.68
CA LEU A 125 2.65 -2.94 -10.90
C LEU A 125 3.35 -4.24 -10.50
N LYS A 126 2.79 -5.03 -9.57
CA LYS A 126 3.36 -6.32 -9.13
C LYS A 126 3.62 -7.31 -10.28
N PRO A 127 2.65 -7.66 -11.15
CA PRO A 127 2.91 -8.59 -12.26
C PRO A 127 3.89 -8.00 -13.28
N LEU A 128 3.86 -6.69 -13.52
CA LEU A 128 4.83 -6.01 -14.39
C LEU A 128 6.26 -6.09 -13.83
N ALA A 129 6.41 -5.86 -12.52
CA ALA A 129 7.69 -6.00 -11.83
C ALA A 129 8.19 -7.46 -11.86
N GLY A 130 7.31 -8.44 -11.65
CA GLY A 130 7.64 -9.86 -11.79
C GLY A 130 8.12 -10.23 -13.19
N ALA A 131 7.42 -9.76 -14.23
CA ALA A 131 7.81 -9.91 -15.62
C ALA A 131 9.19 -9.28 -15.92
N ALA A 132 9.41 -8.03 -15.47
CA ALA A 132 10.69 -7.34 -15.65
C ALA A 132 11.85 -8.03 -14.92
N LEU A 133 11.60 -8.54 -13.70
CA LEU A 133 12.57 -9.33 -12.96
C LEU A 133 12.92 -10.64 -13.67
N SER A 134 11.92 -11.36 -14.18
CA SER A 134 12.14 -12.57 -14.96
C SER A 134 13.04 -12.30 -16.18
N VAL A 135 12.74 -11.26 -16.95
CA VAL A 135 13.55 -10.85 -18.12
C VAL A 135 14.98 -10.46 -17.70
N LEU A 136 15.14 -9.65 -16.65
CA LEU A 136 16.44 -9.21 -16.16
C LEU A 136 17.31 -10.40 -15.72
N LEU A 137 16.72 -11.37 -15.00
CA LEU A 137 17.41 -12.56 -14.53
C LEU A 137 17.71 -13.54 -15.68
N SER A 138 16.81 -13.68 -16.66
CA SER A 138 17.04 -14.51 -17.85
C SER A 138 18.24 -14.04 -18.68
N PHE A 139 18.49 -12.73 -18.79
CA PHE A 139 19.70 -12.23 -19.48
C PHE A 139 21.01 -12.63 -18.81
N SER A 140 20.97 -12.89 -17.50
CA SER A 140 22.13 -13.39 -16.75
C SER A 140 22.29 -14.91 -16.79
N ASN A 141 21.42 -15.62 -17.51
CA ASN A 141 21.47 -17.07 -17.65
C ASN A 141 21.90 -17.50 -19.07
N PRO A 142 23.01 -18.25 -19.23
CA PRO A 142 23.46 -18.71 -20.56
C PRO A 142 22.51 -19.75 -21.21
N ALA A 143 21.62 -20.39 -20.45
CA ALA A 143 20.79 -21.49 -20.94
C ALA A 143 19.48 -21.09 -21.64
N GLY A 144 19.19 -19.79 -21.84
CA GLY A 144 18.08 -19.34 -22.69
C GLY A 144 16.65 -19.68 -22.22
N ALA A 145 16.45 -20.24 -21.02
CA ALA A 145 15.13 -20.51 -20.46
C ALA A 145 14.44 -19.19 -20.05
N LYS A 146 13.61 -18.65 -20.94
CA LYS A 146 12.79 -17.45 -20.74
C LYS A 146 11.41 -17.87 -20.23
N THR A 147 11.23 -17.96 -18.92
CA THR A 147 9.91 -18.20 -18.32
C THR A 147 9.32 -16.89 -17.84
N LEU A 148 8.51 -16.25 -18.68
CA LEU A 148 7.72 -15.08 -18.30
C LEU A 148 6.51 -15.53 -17.49
N SER A 149 6.63 -15.58 -16.16
CA SER A 149 5.50 -15.85 -15.28
C SER A 149 4.77 -14.55 -14.93
N LEU A 150 3.72 -14.22 -15.69
CA LEU A 150 2.72 -13.26 -15.21
C LEU A 150 1.86 -13.96 -14.16
N HIS A 151 2.14 -13.71 -12.89
CA HIS A 151 1.28 -14.14 -11.80
C HIS A 151 0.11 -13.16 -11.63
N VAL A 152 -0.99 -13.45 -12.32
CA VAL A 152 -2.30 -12.89 -12.00
C VAL A 152 -2.95 -13.81 -10.96
N GLY A 153 -2.79 -13.48 -9.69
CA GLY A 153 -3.32 -14.24 -8.57
C GLY A 153 -4.57 -13.61 -7.94
N SER A 154 -5.30 -14.39 -7.14
CA SER A 154 -6.45 -13.91 -6.38
C SER A 154 -6.13 -12.69 -5.51
N ASP A 155 -4.90 -12.59 -4.98
CA ASP A 155 -4.44 -11.45 -4.19
C ASP A 155 -4.53 -10.11 -4.95
N MET A 156 -4.24 -10.13 -6.26
CA MET A 156 -4.34 -8.94 -7.12
C MET A 156 -5.81 -8.52 -7.28
N LEU A 157 -6.70 -9.48 -7.54
CA LEU A 157 -8.13 -9.21 -7.69
C LEU A 157 -8.74 -8.69 -6.38
N ILE A 158 -8.40 -9.31 -5.25
CA ILE A 158 -8.84 -8.87 -3.92
C ILE A 158 -8.35 -7.45 -3.64
N ALA A 159 -7.08 -7.14 -3.94
CA ALA A 159 -6.53 -5.80 -3.74
C ALA A 159 -7.22 -4.74 -4.62
N LEU A 160 -7.53 -5.08 -5.88
CA LEU A 160 -8.24 -4.19 -6.80
C LEU A 160 -9.69 -3.95 -6.36
N ILE A 161 -10.41 -4.99 -5.94
CA ILE A 161 -11.77 -4.86 -5.40
C ILE A 161 -11.74 -4.00 -4.14
N PHE A 162 -10.82 -4.28 -3.21
CA PHE A 162 -10.65 -3.48 -2.00
C PHE A 162 -10.37 -2.00 -2.32
N ALA A 163 -9.43 -1.73 -3.21
CA ALA A 163 -9.15 -0.37 -3.66
C ALA A 163 -10.38 0.29 -4.29
N GLY A 164 -11.13 -0.44 -5.12
CA GLY A 164 -12.38 0.02 -5.72
C GLY A 164 -13.43 0.37 -4.66
N THR A 165 -13.65 -0.49 -3.66
CA THR A 165 -14.57 -0.22 -2.54
C THR A 165 -14.16 1.03 -1.78
N VAL A 166 -12.88 1.18 -1.44
CA VAL A 166 -12.39 2.37 -0.74
C VAL A 166 -12.53 3.62 -1.59
N ALA A 167 -12.30 3.54 -2.91
CA ALA A 167 -12.50 4.66 -3.82
C ALA A 167 -13.98 5.10 -3.89
N VAL A 168 -14.92 4.15 -3.94
CA VAL A 168 -16.36 4.44 -3.89
C VAL A 168 -16.74 5.10 -2.57
N ILE A 169 -16.25 4.58 -1.43
CA ILE A 169 -16.50 5.20 -0.12
C ILE A 169 -15.97 6.63 -0.08
N ALA A 170 -14.75 6.87 -0.58
CA ALA A 170 -14.19 8.22 -0.63
C ALA A 170 -15.03 9.16 -1.50
N TRP A 171 -15.58 8.68 -2.62
CA TRP A 171 -16.45 9.48 -3.48
C TRP A 171 -17.78 9.80 -2.81
N VAL A 172 -18.42 8.83 -2.16
CA VAL A 172 -19.66 9.04 -1.39
C VAL A 172 -19.43 10.01 -0.22
N MET A 173 -18.28 9.92 0.45
CA MET A 173 -17.91 10.86 1.51
C MET A 173 -17.70 12.28 0.99
N ALA A 174 -17.14 12.44 -0.22
CA ALA A 174 -16.99 13.75 -0.85
C ALA A 174 -18.37 14.39 -1.09
N GLU A 175 -19.29 13.64 -1.69
CA GLU A 175 -20.66 14.10 -1.94
C GLU A 175 -21.38 14.50 -0.64
N ALA A 176 -21.25 13.67 0.40
CA ALA A 176 -21.85 13.97 1.70
C ALA A 176 -21.25 15.23 2.36
N SER A 177 -19.96 15.49 2.14
CA SER A 177 -19.28 16.69 2.61
C SER A 177 -19.79 17.93 1.88
N ASP A 178 -19.92 17.86 0.55
CA ASP A 178 -20.38 18.98 -0.27
C ASP A 178 -21.81 19.38 0.12
N ILE A 179 -22.71 18.40 0.32
CA ILE A 179 -24.08 18.64 0.81
C ILE A 179 -24.08 19.27 2.22
N ALA A 180 -23.16 18.85 3.09
CA ALA A 180 -23.06 19.42 4.44
C ALA A 180 -22.57 20.87 4.42
N ASP A 181 -21.63 21.19 3.54
CA ASP A 181 -21.09 22.54 3.36
C ASP A 181 -22.13 23.48 2.76
N GLU A 182 -22.94 23.02 1.79
CA GLU A 182 -24.08 23.78 1.26
C GLU A 182 -25.08 24.14 2.37
N ASN A 183 -25.46 23.17 3.21
CA ASN A 183 -26.39 23.41 4.32
C ASN A 183 -25.86 24.44 5.34
N GLN A 184 -24.54 24.58 5.50
CA GLN A 184 -23.95 25.62 6.35
C GLN A 184 -23.99 27.01 5.72
N GLN A 185 -24.13 27.12 4.39
CA GLN A 185 -24.26 28.42 3.70
C GLN A 185 -25.69 28.95 3.69
N PHE A 186 -26.68 28.10 3.95
CA PHE A 186 -28.11 28.48 3.97
C PHE A 186 -28.66 28.85 5.36
N VAL A 187 -27.86 28.72 6.44
CA VAL A 187 -28.23 29.11 7.82
C VAL A 187 -27.49 30.38 8.22
#